data_AF-A0AAV0CRF6-F1
#
_entry.id   AF-A0AAV0CRF6-F1
#
_cell.length_a   1.000
_cell.length_b   1.000
_cell.length_c   1.000
_cell.angle_alpha   90.00
_cell.angle_beta   90.00
_cell.angle_gamma   90.00
#
_symmetry.space_group_name_H-M   'P 1'
#
loop_
_entity.id
_entity.type
_entity.pdbx_description
1 polymer ?
#
loop_
_entity_poly.entity_id
_entity_poly.type
_entity_poly.pdbx_seq_one_letter_code
_entity_poly.pdbx_strand_id
1 'polypeptide(L)'
;MEHLIIHLPYEALTAGPVFYHWMYRFERFLGELKKKVTNKAHVEASICQAYLQQEISTFSSFYFERDVITRRKRPARNDDIGEDLYENVVSIFNYPGRGKGAAT
;
A
#
# COMPACT_ATOMS: atom_id res chain seq x y z
N MET A 1 20.33 6.60 25.63
CA MET A 1 19.34 6.68 24.52
C MET A 1 18.06 7.34 25.05
N GLU A 2 18.12 8.62 25.42
CA GLU A 2 17.10 9.22 26.32
C GLU A 2 16.38 10.42 25.68
N HIS A 3 16.89 10.92 24.55
CA HIS A 3 16.34 12.08 23.84
C HIS A 3 15.62 11.71 22.53
N LEU A 4 15.48 10.43 22.22
CA LEU A 4 14.89 9.96 20.95
C LEU A 4 13.48 10.53 20.72
N ILE A 5 12.68 10.61 21.79
CA ILE A 5 11.28 11.09 21.74
C ILE A 5 11.20 12.59 21.42
N ILE A 6 12.21 13.38 21.78
CA ILE A 6 12.23 14.84 21.55
C ILE A 6 12.62 15.15 20.09
N HIS A 7 13.47 14.32 19.48
CA HIS A 7 13.95 14.53 18.11
C HIS A 7 13.00 13.96 17.04
N LEU A 8 12.20 12.94 17.38
CA LEU A 8 11.26 12.29 16.47
C LEU A 8 10.28 13.26 15.77
N PRO A 9 9.66 14.24 16.46
CA PRO A 9 8.78 15.21 15.81
C PRO A 9 9.51 16.11 14.81
N TYR A 10 10.74 16.52 15.15
CA TYR A 10 11.56 17.37 14.28
C TYR A 10 12.05 16.61 13.04
N GLU A 11 12.50 15.36 13.24
CA GLU A 11 12.88 14.45 12.16
C GLU A 11 11.68 14.13 11.24
N ALA A 12 10.51 13.87 11.80
CA ALA A 12 9.29 13.64 11.03
C ALA A 12 8.83 14.88 10.25
N LEU A 13 9.04 16.09 10.80
CA LEU A 13 8.69 17.34 10.12
C LEU A 13 9.67 17.69 8.99
N THR A 14 10.96 17.43 9.18
CA THR A 14 12.00 17.73 8.18
C THR A 14 12.06 16.71 7.07
N ALA A 15 11.93 15.43 7.38
CA ALA A 15 12.17 14.35 6.43
C ALA A 15 10.92 13.50 6.13
N GLY A 16 9.77 13.87 6.71
CA GLY A 16 8.47 13.29 6.42
C GLY A 16 8.22 12.00 7.21
N PRO A 17 7.19 11.22 6.83
CA PRO A 17 6.84 9.99 7.53
C PRO A 17 8.04 9.04 7.63
N VAL A 18 8.24 8.46 8.82
CA VAL A 18 9.34 7.50 9.12
C VAL A 18 9.43 6.38 8.07
N PHE A 19 8.32 5.98 7.48
CA PHE A 19 8.27 4.95 6.44
C PHE A 19 9.05 5.27 5.16
N TYR A 20 9.24 6.56 4.83
CA TYR A 20 10.07 6.97 3.68
C TYR A 20 11.57 6.94 3.99
N HIS A 21 11.95 6.86 5.26
CA HIS A 21 13.36 6.73 5.68
C HIS A 21 13.85 5.29 5.59
N TRP A 22 12.93 4.33 5.51
CA TRP A 22 13.26 2.92 5.42
C TRP A 22 13.44 2.53 3.96
N MET A 23 14.55 1.86 3.65
CA MET A 23 14.81 1.30 2.32
C MET A 23 13.67 0.40 1.83
N TYR A 24 12.93 -0.20 2.77
CA TYR A 24 11.82 -1.12 2.50
C TYR A 24 10.80 -0.60 1.48
N ARG A 25 10.45 0.70 1.50
CA ARG A 25 9.48 1.26 0.53
C ARG A 25 10.03 1.25 -0.89
N PHE A 26 11.30 1.63 -1.06
CA PHE A 26 11.98 1.67 -2.35
C PHE A 26 12.21 0.26 -2.89
N GLU A 27 12.66 -0.67 -2.04
CA GLU A 27 12.87 -2.07 -2.40
C GLU A 27 11.57 -2.75 -2.86
N ARG A 28 10.45 -2.50 -2.15
CA ARG A 28 9.15 -3.05 -2.56
C ARG A 28 8.72 -2.51 -3.92
N PHE A 29 8.92 -1.22 -4.18
CA PHE A 29 8.61 -0.61 -5.48
C PHE A 29 9.46 -1.21 -6.60
N LEU A 30 10.78 -1.33 -6.41
CA LEU A 30 11.68 -1.97 -7.36
C LEU A 30 11.31 -3.44 -7.59
N GLY A 31 10.90 -4.15 -6.54
CA GLY A 31 10.39 -5.52 -6.63
C GLY A 31 9.11 -5.62 -7.47
N GLU A 32 8.24 -4.62 -7.45
CA GLU A 32 7.05 -4.55 -8.32
C GLU A 32 7.45 -4.29 -9.77
N LEU A 33 8.34 -3.32 -10.02
CA LEU A 33 8.85 -3.04 -11.37
C LEU A 33 9.52 -4.26 -11.99
N LYS A 34 10.32 -5.00 -11.22
CA LYS A 34 10.96 -6.24 -11.67
C LYS A 34 9.95 -7.30 -12.11
N LYS A 35 8.77 -7.37 -11.48
CA LYS A 35 7.69 -8.29 -11.89
C LYS A 35 7.00 -7.84 -13.18
N LYS A 36 7.07 -6.56 -13.54
CA LYS A 36 6.51 -6.01 -14.79
C LYS A 36 7.39 -6.28 -16.01
N VAL A 37 8.65 -6.67 -15.81
CA VAL A 37 9.59 -7.02 -16.89
C VAL A 37 9.29 -8.42 -17.42
N THR A 38 8.44 -8.50 -18.45
CA THR A 38 8.15 -9.72 -19.20
C THR A 38 9.15 -9.95 -20.33
N ASN A 39 9.59 -8.88 -21.00
CA ASN A 39 10.61 -8.91 -22.04
C ASN A 39 11.93 -8.31 -21.54
N LYS A 40 12.94 -9.16 -21.32
CA LYS A 40 14.26 -8.74 -20.84
C LYS A 40 15.11 -8.03 -21.90
N ALA A 41 14.81 -8.22 -23.19
CA ALA A 41 15.51 -7.49 -24.26
C ALA A 41 15.09 -6.02 -24.32
N HIS A 42 13.89 -5.69 -23.85
CA HIS A 42 13.33 -4.34 -23.81
C HIS A 42 12.66 -4.05 -22.47
N VAL A 43 13.48 -3.91 -21.42
CA VAL A 43 13.02 -3.78 -20.03
C VAL A 43 12.09 -2.59 -19.83
N GLU A 44 12.49 -1.40 -20.31
CA GLU A 44 11.71 -0.17 -20.14
C GLU A 44 10.35 -0.25 -20.84
N ALA A 45 10.35 -0.68 -22.10
CA ALA A 45 9.12 -0.85 -22.88
C ALA A 45 8.16 -1.86 -22.23
N SER A 46 8.71 -2.96 -21.69
CA SER A 46 7.94 -3.97 -20.97
C SER A 46 7.27 -3.40 -19.71
N ILE A 47 7.99 -2.58 -18.93
CA ILE A 47 7.44 -1.89 -17.76
C ILE A 47 6.35 -0.90 -18.17
N CYS A 48 6.60 -0.06 -19.18
CA CYS A 48 5.62 0.91 -19.68
C CYS A 48 4.33 0.23 -20.16
N GLN A 49 4.46 -0.86 -20.92
CA GLN A 49 3.31 -1.63 -21.38
C GLN A 49 2.49 -2.22 -20.23
N ALA A 50 3.17 -2.86 -19.28
CA ALA A 50 2.51 -3.42 -18.10
C ALA A 50 1.81 -2.33 -17.28
N TYR A 51 2.41 -1.16 -17.16
CA TYR A 51 1.82 -0.01 -16.46
C TYR A 51 0.56 0.51 -17.17
N LEU A 52 0.61 0.69 -18.49
CA LEU A 52 -0.53 1.11 -19.31
C LEU A 52 -1.72 0.14 -19.18
N GLN A 53 -1.45 -1.17 -19.25
CA GLN A 53 -2.48 -2.20 -19.03
C GLN A 53 -3.09 -2.13 -17.63
N GLN A 54 -2.26 -1.86 -16.62
CA GLN A 54 -2.68 -1.67 -15.24
C GLN A 54 -3.60 -0.46 -15.08
N GLU A 55 -3.29 0.66 -15.73
CA GLU A 55 -4.12 1.86 -15.70
C GLU A 55 -5.45 1.63 -16.41
N ILE A 56 -5.42 1.08 -17.63
CA ILE A 56 -6.65 0.76 -18.38
C ILE A 56 -7.56 -0.16 -17.57
N SER A 57 -7.02 -1.24 -16.98
CA SER A 57 -7.79 -2.15 -16.12
C SER A 57 -8.40 -1.42 -14.91
N THR A 58 -7.66 -0.46 -14.34
CA THR A 58 -8.14 0.35 -13.21
C THR A 58 -9.24 1.30 -13.65
N PHE A 59 -9.12 1.96 -14.80
CA PHE A 59 -10.16 2.85 -15.34
C PHE A 59 -11.42 2.08 -15.74
N SER A 60 -11.29 0.94 -16.42
CA SER A 60 -12.43 0.09 -16.76
C SER A 60 -13.17 -0.42 -15.52
N SER A 61 -12.47 -0.61 -14.39
CA SER A 61 -13.08 -1.08 -13.14
C SER A 61 -14.19 -0.19 -12.59
N PHE A 62 -14.22 1.10 -12.95
CA PHE A 62 -15.26 2.04 -12.54
C PHE A 62 -16.60 1.78 -13.23
N TYR A 63 -16.57 1.18 -14.43
CA TYR A 63 -17.77 0.92 -15.23
C TYR A 63 -18.35 -0.47 -14.98
N PHE A 64 -17.63 -1.35 -14.27
CA PHE A 64 -18.12 -2.68 -13.93
C PHE A 64 -19.01 -2.66 -12.67
N GLU A 65 -20.01 -3.53 -12.65
CA GLU A 65 -20.89 -3.78 -11.51
C GLU A 65 -20.11 -4.06 -10.21
N ARG A 66 -20.77 -3.81 -9.07
CA ARG A 66 -20.13 -3.87 -7.74
C ARG A 66 -19.54 -5.24 -7.44
N ASP A 67 -20.22 -6.30 -7.88
CA ASP A 67 -19.86 -7.69 -7.57
C ASP A 67 -18.71 -8.23 -8.44
N VAL A 68 -18.31 -7.49 -9.48
CA VAL A 68 -17.17 -7.88 -10.31
C VAL A 68 -15.88 -7.59 -9.54
N ILE A 69 -15.18 -8.67 -9.18
CA ILE A 69 -13.87 -8.60 -8.51
C ILE A 69 -12.85 -8.04 -9.49
N THR A 70 -12.38 -6.83 -9.22
CA THR A 70 -11.29 -6.19 -9.96
C THR A 70 -10.09 -5.99 -9.06
N ARG A 71 -8.92 -5.75 -9.64
CA ARG A 71 -7.69 -5.51 -8.86
C ARG A 71 -7.84 -4.36 -7.86
N ARG A 72 -8.62 -3.33 -8.20
CA ARG A 72 -8.90 -2.18 -7.32
C ARG A 72 -9.85 -2.54 -6.17
N LYS A 73 -10.90 -3.32 -6.45
CA LYS A 73 -11.91 -3.71 -5.46
C LYS A 73 -11.45 -4.87 -4.57
N ARG A 74 -10.35 -5.54 -4.93
CA ARG A 74 -9.80 -6.66 -4.15
C ARG A 74 -9.21 -6.14 -2.84
N PRO A 75 -9.65 -6.67 -1.68
CA PRO A 75 -9.09 -6.26 -0.39
C PRO A 75 -7.59 -6.57 -0.34
N ALA A 76 -6.81 -5.69 0.29
CA ALA A 76 -5.41 -5.92 0.55
C ALA A 76 -5.24 -7.17 1.41
N ARG A 77 -4.10 -7.87 1.28
CA ARG A 77 -3.82 -9.07 2.09
C ARG A 77 -3.85 -8.82 3.61
N ASN A 78 -3.67 -7.57 4.01
CA ASN A 78 -3.73 -7.10 5.39
C ASN A 78 -4.81 -6.01 5.55
N ASP A 79 -5.86 -6.01 4.72
CA ASP A 79 -7.02 -5.17 5.01
C ASP A 79 -7.75 -5.77 6.21
N ASP A 80 -7.62 -5.08 7.34
CA ASP A 80 -8.37 -5.39 8.55
C ASP A 80 -9.80 -4.81 8.48
N ILE A 81 -10.32 -4.46 7.29
CA ILE A 81 -11.63 -3.81 7.10
C ILE A 81 -12.74 -4.76 7.59
N GLY A 82 -13.01 -4.72 8.89
CA GLY A 82 -14.30 -5.04 9.48
C GLY A 82 -15.24 -3.89 9.16
N GLU A 83 -16.44 -4.22 8.71
CA GLU A 83 -17.56 -3.30 8.73
C GLU A 83 -17.77 -2.87 10.18
N ASP A 84 -17.37 -1.64 10.55
CA ASP A 84 -17.85 -0.96 11.76
C ASP A 84 -17.45 0.52 11.71
N LEU A 85 -18.28 1.30 11.03
CA LEU A 85 -18.23 2.76 11.01
C LEU A 85 -18.82 3.30 12.33
N TYR A 86 -18.02 3.41 13.39
CA TYR A 86 -18.41 4.19 14.56
C TYR A 86 -18.11 5.67 14.30
N GLU A 87 -19.16 6.46 14.07
CA GLU A 87 -19.13 7.85 13.60
C GLU A 87 -18.44 8.89 14.51
N ASN A 88 -17.90 8.53 15.68
CA ASN A 88 -17.50 9.55 16.69
C ASN A 88 -16.13 9.34 17.38
N VAL A 89 -15.14 8.76 16.70
CA VAL A 89 -13.75 8.71 17.22
C VAL A 89 -12.77 9.13 16.13
N VAL A 90 -11.71 9.86 16.51
CA VAL A 90 -10.66 10.33 15.61
C VAL A 90 -10.19 9.16 14.73
N SER A 91 -10.39 9.27 13.41
CA SER A 91 -10.26 8.20 12.41
C SER A 91 -8.96 7.38 12.48
N ILE A 92 -7.89 7.95 13.04
CA ILE A 92 -6.59 7.30 13.22
C ILE A 92 -6.64 6.12 14.22
N PHE A 93 -7.57 6.13 15.19
CA PHE A 93 -7.67 5.10 16.23
C PHE A 93 -8.78 4.08 15.99
N ASN A 94 -9.55 4.19 14.90
CA ASN A 94 -10.64 3.28 14.56
C ASN A 94 -10.20 2.08 13.70
N TYR A 95 -8.91 1.76 13.65
CA TYR A 95 -8.47 0.57 12.93
C TYR A 95 -8.77 -0.68 13.77
N PRO A 96 -9.72 -1.55 13.37
CA PRO A 96 -9.94 -2.82 14.04
C PRO A 96 -8.67 -3.66 13.94
N GLY A 97 -7.96 -3.81 15.06
CA GLY A 97 -6.77 -4.65 15.09
C GLY A 97 -7.15 -6.13 15.04
N ARG A 98 -6.62 -6.87 14.06
CA ARG A 98 -6.76 -8.33 14.05
C ARG A 98 -5.73 -8.95 15.00
N GLY A 99 -6.19 -9.53 16.10
CA GLY A 99 -5.33 -10.30 17.00
C GLY A 99 -4.63 -11.43 16.23
N LYS A 100 -3.30 -11.35 16.11
CA LYS A 100 -2.47 -12.42 15.55
C LYS A 100 -1.60 -13.02 16.65
N GLY A 101 -1.86 -14.28 16.95
CA GLY A 101 -1.12 -15.11 17.89
C GLY A 101 -1.89 -16.40 18.08
N ALA A 102 -1.24 -17.55 17.97
CA ALA A 102 -1.79 -18.79 18.47
C ALA A 102 -1.57 -18.80 19.98
N ALA A 103 -2.62 -19.03 20.77
CA ALA A 103 -2.45 -19.40 22.16
C ALA A 103 -1.74 -20.77 22.17
N THR A 104 -0.46 -20.77 22.51
CA THR A 104 0.28 -21.98 22.86
C THR A 104 -0.10 -22.44 24.26
#